data_AF-A0A3D4XDD4-F1
#
_entry.id   AF-A0A3D4XDD4-F1
#
_cell.length_a   1.000
_cell.length_b   1.000
_cell.length_c   1.000
_cell.angle_alpha   90.00
_cell.angle_beta   90.00
_cell.angle_gamma   90.00
#
_symmetry.space_group_name_H-M   'P 1'
#
loop_
_entity.id
_entity.type
_entity.pdbx_description
1 polymer ?
#
loop_
_entity_poly.entity_id
_entity_poly.type
_entity_poly.pdbx_seq_one_letter_code
_entity_poly.pdbx_strand_id
1 'polypeptide(L)' 'IPCYNEEAVLPVTAGSFLDELEELVQKEKISGDSRILYVDDGSRDRTWEILREMSREDSRVLAIRQSRNRGHQNA' A
#
# COMPACT_ATOMS: atom_id res chain seq x y z
N ILE A 1 1.31 5.40 -0.03
CA ILE A 1 -0.16 5.47 0.07
C ILE A 1 -0.53 5.37 1.55
N PRO A 2 -1.06 6.45 2.17
CA PRO A 2 -1.58 6.37 3.53
C PRO A 2 -2.91 5.58 3.54
N CYS A 3 -3.12 4.76 4.58
CA CYS A 3 -4.32 3.96 4.77
C CYS A 3 -4.84 4.15 6.20
N TYR A 4 -6.15 4.35 6.35
CA TYR A 4 -6.82 4.39 7.65
C TYR A 4 -8.23 3.82 7.54
N ASN A 5 -8.45 2.66 8.17
CA ASN A 5 -9.72 1.93 8.14
C ASN A 5 -10.24 1.61 6.73
N GLU A 6 -9.37 1.05 5.89
CA GLU A 6 -9.62 0.76 4.47
C GLU A 6 -9.90 -0.73 4.22
N GLU A 7 -10.26 -1.53 5.23
CA GLU A 7 -10.32 -3.00 5.12
C GLU A 7 -11.20 -3.52 3.97
N ALA A 8 -12.27 -2.79 3.63
CA ALA A 8 -13.23 -3.21 2.62
C ALA A 8 -12.77 -2.89 1.19
N VAL A 9 -11.96 -1.84 1.02
CA VAL A 9 -11.61 -1.31 -0.31
C VAL A 9 -10.18 -1.61 -0.70
N LEU A 10 -9.28 -1.72 0.28
CA LEU A 10 -7.86 -1.96 0.04
C LEU A 10 -7.57 -3.20 -0.84
N PRO A 11 -8.21 -4.36 -0.64
CA PRO A 11 -7.97 -5.53 -1.50
C PRO A 11 -8.36 -5.31 -2.97
N VAL A 12 -9.31 -4.41 -3.23
CA VAL A 12 -9.77 -4.11 -4.60
C VAL A 12 -8.89 -3.04 -5.24
N THR A 13 -8.57 -1.98 -4.50
CA THR A 13 -7.83 -0.82 -5.04
C THR A 13 -6.34 -1.12 -5.21
N ALA A 14 -5.77 -2.00 -4.39
CA ALA A 14 -4.36 -2.38 -4.50
C ALA A 14 -4.01 -3.02 -5.85
N GLY A 15 -4.91 -3.83 -6.41
CA GLY A 15 -4.72 -4.44 -7.73
C GLY A 15 -4.52 -3.38 -8.81
N SER A 16 -5.38 -2.36 -8.84
CA SER A 16 -5.27 -1.27 -9.82
C SER A 16 -3.98 -0.47 -9.70
N PHE A 17 -3.45 -0.28 -8.48
CA PHE A 17 -2.14 0.38 -8.33
C PHE A 17 -0.98 -0.50 -8.81
N LEU A 18 -1.05 -1.81 -8.61
CA LEU A 18 -0.05 -2.75 -9.13
C LEU A 18 -0.09 -2.84 -10.66
N ASP A 19 -1.28 -2.80 -11.26
CA ASP A 19 -1.44 -2.76 -12.71
C ASP A 19 -0.82 -1.49 -13.31
N GLU A 20 -1.08 -0.33 -12.70
CA GLU A 20 -0.46 0.94 -13.12
C GLU A 20 1.06 0.91 -12.96
N LEU A 21 1.56 0.36 -11.84
CA LEU A 21 3.01 0.18 -11.62
C LEU A 21 3.62 -0.66 -12.75
N GLU A 22 3.01 -1.79 -13.08
CA GLU A 22 3.45 -2.68 -14.15
C GLU A 22 3.43 -1.98 -15.51
N GLU A 23 2.37 -1.24 -15.83
CA GLU A 23 2.25 -0.48 -17.08
C GLU A 23 3.36 0.58 -17.20
N LEU A 24 3.70 1.27 -16.10
CA LEU A 24 4.79 2.24 -16.07
C LEU A 24 6.17 1.58 -16.23
N VAL A 25 6.37 0.40 -15.65
CA VAL A 25 7.60 -0.40 -15.85
C VAL A 25 7.72 -0.82 -17.32
N GLN A 26 6.65 -1.34 -17.91
CA GLN A 26 6.63 -1.79 -19.31
C GLN A 26 6.87 -0.64 -20.30
N LYS A 27 6.41 0.57 -19.97
CA LYS A 27 6.67 1.79 -20.76
C LYS A 27 8.06 2.40 -20.50
N GLU A 28 8.91 1.73 -19.72
CA GLU A 28 10.25 2.19 -19.30
C GLU A 28 10.22 3.59 -18.65
N LYS A 29 9.11 3.94 -17.96
CA LYS A 29 8.97 5.22 -17.26
C LYS A 29 9.55 5.19 -15.85
N ILE A 30 9.61 4.00 -15.26
CA ILE A 30 10.17 3.73 -13.94
C ILE A 30 10.99 2.43 -13.98
N SER A 31 11.76 2.18 -12.92
CA SER A 31 12.54 0.95 -12.80
C SER A 31 11.63 -0.26 -12.49
N GLY A 32 11.97 -1.44 -12.99
CA GLY A 32 11.34 -2.70 -12.55
C GLY A 32 11.53 -3.01 -11.05
N ASP A 33 12.50 -2.34 -10.42
CA ASP A 33 12.70 -2.40 -8.97
C ASP A 33 11.81 -1.44 -8.17
N SER A 34 10.92 -0.69 -8.84
CA SER A 34 9.95 0.18 -8.18
C SER A 34 8.93 -0.62 -7.35
N ARG A 35 8.47 -0.02 -6.25
CA ARG A 35 7.61 -0.65 -5.23
C ARG A 35 6.56 0.35 -4.76
N ILE A 36 5.42 -0.15 -4.28
CA ILE A 36 4.37 0.65 -3.64
C ILE A 36 4.52 0.52 -2.13
N LEU A 37 4.72 1.65 -1.45
CA LEU A 37 4.75 1.72 0.01
C LEU A 37 3.38 2.15 0.55
N TYR A 38 2.73 1.26 1.28
CA TYR A 38 1.55 1.54 2.08
C TYR A 38 1.93 1.91 3.52
N VAL A 39 1.24 2.90 4.07
CA VAL A 39 1.49 3.42 5.42
C VAL A 39 0.18 3.35 6.20
N ASP A 40 0.08 2.41 7.14
CA ASP A 40 -1.05 2.34 8.07
C ASP A 40 -0.95 3.48 9.10
N ASP A 41 -1.92 4.39 9.09
CA ASP A 41 -2.00 5.53 10.01
C ASP A 41 -2.81 5.18 11.27
N GLY A 42 -2.50 4.03 11.86
CA GLY A 42 -3.11 3.57 13.10
C GLY A 42 -4.57 3.14 12.93
N SER A 43 -4.85 2.32 11.90
CA SER A 43 -6.17 1.73 11.69
C SER A 43 -6.60 0.88 12.88
N ARG A 44 -7.91 0.82 13.10
CA ARG A 44 -8.56 0.04 14.17
C ARG A 44 -9.25 -1.22 13.65
N ASP A 45 -9.40 -1.32 12.34
CA ASP A 45 -9.93 -2.48 11.65
C ASP A 45 -8.78 -3.40 11.15
N ARG A 46 -9.06 -4.29 10.20
CA ARG A 46 -8.09 -5.25 9.68
C ARG A 46 -7.17 -4.70 8.58
N THR A 47 -7.12 -3.38 8.36
CA THR A 47 -6.28 -2.77 7.33
C THR A 47 -4.82 -3.19 7.46
N TRP A 48 -4.27 -3.20 8.68
CA TRP A 48 -2.87 -3.58 8.89
C TRP A 48 -2.60 -5.05 8.60
N GLU A 49 -3.52 -5.94 8.97
CA GLU A 49 -3.45 -7.37 8.68
C GLU A 49 -3.41 -7.60 7.17
N ILE A 50 -4.32 -6.96 6.44
CA ILE A 50 -4.39 -7.03 4.97
C ILE A 50 -3.07 -6.53 4.34
N LEU A 51 -2.55 -5.38 4.75
CA LEU A 51 -1.28 -4.85 4.24
C LEU A 51 -0.10 -5.78 4.50
N ARG A 52 -0.06 -6.45 5.66
CA ARG A 52 0.98 -7.43 5.99
C ARG A 52 0.89 -8.67 5.12
N GLU A 53 -0.32 -9.15 4.83
CA GLU A 53 -0.55 -10.30 3.96
C GLU A 53 -0.10 -9.96 2.54
N MET A 54 -0.57 -8.84 1.98
CA MET A 54 -0.18 -8.40 0.65
C MET A 54 1.34 -8.22 0.49
N SER A 55 2.02 -7.65 1.48
CA SER A 55 3.48 -7.48 1.44
C SER A 55 4.26 -8.80 1.50
N ARG A 56 3.64 -9.88 2.00
CA ARG A 56 4.21 -11.23 1.96
C ARG A 56 3.96 -11.93 0.63
N GLU A 57 2.82 -11.67 0.02
CA GLU A 57 2.41 -12.29 -1.24
C GLU A 57 3.05 -11.64 -2.46
N ASP A 58 3.25 -10.32 -2.44
CA ASP A 58 3.84 -9.56 -3.53
C ASP A 58 5.00 -8.69 -3.05
N SER A 59 6.22 -9.00 -3.53
CA SER A 59 7.43 -8.23 -3.23
C SER A 59 7.39 -6.78 -3.72
N ARG A 60 6.44 -6.43 -4.59
CA ARG A 60 6.17 -5.06 -5.05
C ARG A 60 5.46 -4.21 -4.00
N VAL A 61 4.87 -4.85 -3.00
CA VAL A 61 4.12 -4.21 -1.91
C VAL A 61 4.99 -4.13 -0.66
N LEU A 62 5.22 -2.90 -0.19
CA LEU A 62 5.84 -2.62 1.09
C LEU A 62 4.78 -2.05 2.03
N ALA A 63 4.85 -2.41 3.31
CA ALA A 63 3.92 -1.92 4.32
C ALA A 63 4.65 -1.48 5.59
N ILE A 64 4.33 -0.30 6.10
CA ILE A 64 4.75 0.18 7.42
C ILE A 64 3.53 0.61 8.23
N ARG A 65 3.63 0.48 9.56
CA ARG A 65 2.61 0.94 10.50
C ARG A 65 3.16 2.01 11.41
N GLN A 66 2.48 3.15 11.50
CA GLN A 66 2.83 4.15 12.49
C GLN A 66 2.35 3.71 13.88
N SER A 67 3.22 3.87 14.89
CA SER A 67 2.94 3.43 16.27
C SER A 67 1.79 4.19 16.94
N ARG A 68 1.42 5.37 16.40
CA ARG A 68 0.29 6.19 16.82
C ARG A 68 -0.30 6.84 15.57
N ASN A 69 -1.63 6.88 15.47
CA ASN A 69 -2.32 7.69 14.47
C ASN A 69 -1.91 9.16 14.67
N ARG A 70 -1.25 9.76 13.68
CA ARG A 70 -0.79 11.16 13.74
C ARG A 70 -1.77 12.12 13.05
N GLY A 71 -2.85 11.60 12.49
CA GLY A 71 -3.80 12.33 11.66
C GLY A 71 -3.19 12.72 10.31
N HIS A 72 -4.06 12.95 9.33
CA HIS A 72 -3.71 13.28 7.93
C HIS A 72 -3.10 14.69 7.72
N GLN A 73 -2.41 15.25 8.71
CA GLN A 73 -1.95 16.64 8.72
C GLN A 73 -0.43 16.80 8.54
N ASN A 74 0.32 15.74 8.25
CA ASN A 74 1.74 15.84 7.84
C ASN A 74 2.16 14.61 7.01
N ALA A 75 1.57 14.46 5.81
CA ALA A 75 2.09 13.58 4.75
C ALA A 75 2.28 14.42 3.48
#